data_AF-J5UF39-F1
#
_entry.id   AF-J5UF39-F1
#
_cell.length_a   1.000
_cell.length_b   1.000
_cell.length_c   1.000
_cell.angle_alpha   90.00
_cell.angle_beta   90.00
_cell.angle_gamma   90.00
#
_symmetry.space_group_name_H-M   'P 1'
#
loop_
_entity.id
_entity.type
_entity.pdbx_description
1 polymer ?
#
loop_
_entity_poly.entity_id
_entity_poly.type
_entity_poly.pdbx_seq_one_letter_code
_entity_poly.pdbx_strand_id
1 'polypeptide(L)'
;MKTRQDILNYAKSLINYANYKMGAKWHTHNNNPAKPKLLDCSGFVVWCYKMAGFKVADGTYMQWQTSEEVNYKELKVGDIGIKESGGVGKYNHIGIYAGSGQWIHCNYSRNGVTLEKTDIFKYYRRFNNVVFEDDKQSKSNSNKKKEDDEMIQQKEFIVNNKKINLDTIFKDNKNYVSLQSLKDANVLNASYDKEKKIAVITSK
;
A
#
# COMPACT_ATOMS: atom_id res chain seq x y z
N MET A 1 5.46 15.56 8.56
CA MET A 1 5.92 15.35 7.18
C MET A 1 4.75 14.78 6.40
N LYS A 2 4.45 15.24 5.18
CA LYS A 2 3.39 14.65 4.35
C LYS A 2 3.95 13.45 3.58
N THR A 3 3.72 12.26 4.10
CA THR A 3 4.29 11.01 3.58
C THR A 3 3.25 10.14 2.90
N ARG A 4 3.72 9.16 2.11
CA ARG A 4 2.86 8.13 1.53
C ARG A 4 2.17 7.29 2.61
N GLN A 5 2.88 7.04 3.71
CA GLN A 5 2.38 6.26 4.82
C GLN A 5 1.21 6.94 5.56
N ASP A 6 1.18 8.28 5.61
CA ASP A 6 0.09 9.02 6.25
C ASP A 6 -1.26 8.74 5.57
N ILE A 7 -1.29 8.70 4.23
CA ILE A 7 -2.49 8.34 3.46
C ILE A 7 -3.01 6.98 3.92
N LEU A 8 -2.11 6.00 4.03
CA LEU A 8 -2.48 4.63 4.41
C LEU A 8 -2.95 4.56 5.87
N ASN A 9 -2.37 5.34 6.77
CA ASN A 9 -2.78 5.40 8.17
C ASN A 9 -4.22 5.93 8.30
N TYR A 10 -4.55 7.01 7.58
CA TYR A 10 -5.93 7.51 7.54
C TYR A 10 -6.88 6.51 6.89
N ALA A 11 -6.50 5.92 5.76
CA ALA A 11 -7.28 4.91 5.08
C ALA A 11 -7.64 3.72 6.00
N LYS A 12 -6.64 3.19 6.72
CA LYS A 12 -6.82 2.10 7.69
C LYS A 12 -7.72 2.49 8.86
N SER A 13 -7.73 3.76 9.27
CA SER A 13 -8.58 4.24 10.37
C SER A 13 -10.09 4.14 10.09
N LEU A 14 -10.48 3.93 8.83
CA LEU A 14 -11.87 3.76 8.42
C LEU A 14 -12.29 2.29 8.22
N ILE A 15 -11.36 1.33 8.34
CA ILE A 15 -11.68 -0.10 8.33
C ILE A 15 -12.63 -0.39 9.50
N ASN A 16 -13.70 -1.13 9.23
CA ASN A 16 -14.78 -1.43 10.19
C ASN A 16 -15.50 -0.20 10.78
N TYR A 17 -15.37 0.96 10.14
CA TYR A 17 -16.01 2.20 10.59
C TYR A 17 -16.86 2.86 9.49
N ALA A 18 -16.29 3.04 8.29
CA ALA A 18 -17.00 3.68 7.18
C ALA A 18 -17.66 2.65 6.26
N ASN A 19 -18.94 2.87 5.98
CA ASN A 19 -19.72 2.07 5.04
C ASN A 19 -19.76 2.70 3.65
N TYR A 20 -20.00 1.87 2.65
CA TYR A 20 -20.14 2.34 1.29
C TYR A 20 -21.50 3.02 1.07
N LYS A 21 -21.48 4.18 0.40
CA LYS A 21 -22.70 4.83 -0.11
C LYS A 21 -22.37 5.56 -1.40
N MET A 22 -23.04 5.18 -2.49
CA MET A 22 -22.84 5.82 -3.80
C MET A 22 -23.06 7.34 -3.70
N GLY A 23 -22.12 8.12 -4.24
CA GLY A 23 -22.13 9.58 -4.20
C GLY A 23 -21.75 10.21 -2.86
N ALA A 24 -21.47 9.43 -1.80
CA ALA A 24 -21.10 9.97 -0.51
C ALA A 24 -19.65 10.48 -0.48
N LYS A 25 -19.47 11.69 0.05
CA LYS A 25 -18.21 12.39 0.23
C LYS A 25 -18.02 12.72 1.70
N TRP A 26 -16.81 13.13 2.07
CA TRP A 26 -16.47 13.47 3.45
C TRP A 26 -17.36 14.56 4.09
N HIS A 27 -17.99 15.42 3.29
CA HIS A 27 -18.88 16.50 3.75
C HIS A 27 -20.36 16.31 3.40
N THR A 28 -20.74 15.21 2.74
CA THR A 28 -22.14 14.94 2.39
C THR A 28 -22.75 13.89 3.33
N HIS A 29 -24.05 13.63 3.20
CA HIS A 29 -24.75 12.57 3.97
C HIS A 29 -24.57 12.68 5.49
N ASN A 30 -24.52 13.90 6.02
CA ASN A 30 -24.33 14.19 7.43
C ASN A 30 -23.04 13.58 8.04
N ASN A 31 -22.00 13.42 7.22
CA ASN A 31 -20.70 12.97 7.68
C ASN A 31 -20.01 14.01 8.56
N ASN A 32 -19.26 13.53 9.55
CA ASN A 32 -18.21 14.33 10.18
C ASN A 32 -17.02 14.43 9.20
N PRO A 33 -16.61 15.64 8.76
CA PRO A 33 -15.45 15.84 7.90
C PRO A 33 -14.16 15.17 8.35
N ALA A 34 -13.93 15.12 9.66
CA ALA A 34 -12.73 14.53 10.24
C ALA A 34 -12.80 13.00 10.33
N LYS A 35 -13.99 12.40 10.25
CA LYS A 35 -14.19 10.95 10.35
C LYS A 35 -15.54 10.49 9.76
N PRO A 36 -15.69 10.46 8.42
CA PRO A 36 -16.94 10.17 7.73
C PRO A 36 -17.35 8.71 7.92
N LYS A 37 -18.65 8.46 8.09
CA LYS A 37 -19.25 7.13 8.22
C LYS A 37 -19.73 6.57 6.89
N LEU A 38 -19.94 7.42 5.88
CA LEU A 38 -20.45 7.04 4.57
C LEU A 38 -19.56 7.60 3.47
N LEU A 39 -19.05 6.75 2.59
CA LEU A 39 -18.20 7.19 1.48
C LEU A 39 -18.46 6.36 0.22
N ASP A 40 -18.38 6.98 -0.95
CA ASP A 40 -18.15 6.26 -2.20
C ASP A 40 -16.65 5.98 -2.40
N CYS A 41 -16.31 5.23 -3.45
CA CYS A 41 -14.92 4.83 -3.72
C CYS A 41 -14.00 6.05 -3.95
N SER A 42 -14.43 7.02 -4.75
CA SER A 42 -13.66 8.22 -5.06
C SER A 42 -13.59 9.20 -3.89
N GLY A 43 -14.67 9.34 -3.12
CA GLY A 43 -14.77 10.17 -1.93
C GLY A 43 -13.89 9.65 -0.80
N PHE A 44 -13.73 8.33 -0.71
CA PHE A 44 -12.75 7.69 0.16
C PHE A 44 -11.31 8.09 -0.21
N VAL A 45 -10.94 8.04 -1.48
CA VAL A 45 -9.62 8.49 -1.94
C VAL A 45 -9.40 9.97 -1.61
N VAL A 46 -10.36 10.83 -1.95
CA VAL A 46 -10.31 12.27 -1.61
C VAL A 46 -10.07 12.48 -0.12
N TRP A 47 -10.82 11.78 0.72
CA TRP A 47 -10.71 11.94 2.16
C TRP A 47 -9.35 11.51 2.70
N CYS A 48 -8.82 10.36 2.27
CA CYS A 48 -7.51 9.89 2.72
C CYS A 48 -6.39 10.87 2.37
N TYR A 49 -6.39 11.37 1.13
CA TYR A 49 -5.44 12.38 0.66
C TYR A 49 -5.62 13.72 1.39
N LYS A 50 -6.86 14.15 1.62
CA LYS A 50 -7.17 15.37 2.37
C LYS A 50 -6.63 15.32 3.79
N MET A 51 -6.84 14.22 4.50
CA MET A 51 -6.36 14.07 5.88
C MET A 51 -4.83 14.02 5.95
N ALA A 52 -4.17 13.46 4.93
CA ALA A 52 -2.73 13.53 4.76
C ALA A 52 -2.21 14.92 4.31
N GLY A 53 -3.09 15.92 4.16
CA GLY A 53 -2.72 17.28 3.82
C GLY A 53 -2.54 17.55 2.33
N PHE A 54 -3.07 16.68 1.47
CA PHE A 54 -3.07 16.82 0.01
C PHE A 54 -4.45 17.19 -0.52
N LYS A 55 -4.49 17.78 -1.72
CA LYS A 55 -5.74 18.09 -2.42
C LYS A 55 -5.74 17.32 -3.74
N VAL A 56 -6.73 16.46 -3.93
CA VAL A 56 -6.94 15.69 -5.16
C VAL A 56 -8.34 15.94 -5.68
N ALA A 57 -8.55 15.72 -6.97
CA ALA A 57 -9.85 15.95 -7.59
C ALA A 57 -10.92 14.98 -7.05
N ASP A 58 -12.18 15.41 -7.06
CA ASP A 58 -13.30 14.56 -6.66
C ASP A 58 -13.90 13.82 -7.87
N GLY A 59 -14.26 12.55 -7.66
CA GLY A 59 -14.77 11.65 -8.68
C GLY A 59 -13.68 10.90 -9.44
N THR A 60 -13.92 9.60 -9.70
CA THR A 60 -12.96 8.71 -10.37
C THR A 60 -12.50 9.23 -11.73
N TYR A 61 -13.41 9.83 -12.51
CA TYR A 61 -13.07 10.43 -13.80
C TYR A 61 -12.09 11.59 -13.66
N MET A 62 -12.35 12.54 -12.76
CA MET A 62 -11.43 13.66 -12.56
C MET A 62 -10.10 13.19 -11.96
N GLN A 63 -10.13 12.21 -11.05
CA GLN A 63 -8.92 11.63 -10.49
C GLN A 63 -8.05 10.96 -11.57
N TRP A 64 -8.66 10.31 -12.56
CA TRP A 64 -7.96 9.84 -13.75
C TRP A 64 -7.29 10.99 -14.52
N GLN A 65 -8.03 12.05 -14.82
CA GLN A 65 -7.53 13.20 -15.60
C GLN A 65 -6.38 13.94 -14.88
N THR A 66 -6.36 13.93 -13.55
CA THR A 66 -5.34 14.60 -12.73
C THR A 66 -4.23 13.67 -12.24
N SER A 67 -4.09 12.50 -12.85
CA SER A 67 -3.04 11.53 -12.53
C SER A 67 -2.34 11.03 -13.79
N GLU A 68 -1.11 10.58 -13.63
CA GLU A 68 -0.30 9.94 -14.66
C GLU A 68 -0.26 8.43 -14.45
N GLU A 69 -0.03 7.69 -15.52
CA GLU A 69 0.12 6.23 -15.45
C GLU A 69 1.40 5.85 -14.72
N VAL A 70 1.35 4.75 -13.97
CA VAL A 70 2.48 4.18 -13.23
C VAL A 70 2.65 2.74 -13.66
N ASN A 71 3.87 2.33 -13.99
CA ASN A 71 4.13 0.92 -14.24
C ASN A 71 3.95 0.12 -12.96
N TYR A 72 3.46 -1.12 -13.07
CA TYR A 72 3.31 -2.01 -11.91
C TYR A 72 4.60 -2.14 -11.07
N LYS A 73 5.77 -2.10 -11.72
CA LYS A 73 7.09 -2.18 -11.07
C LYS A 73 7.47 -0.91 -10.29
N GLU A 74 6.85 0.22 -10.61
CA GLU A 74 7.12 1.55 -10.01
C GLU A 74 6.05 1.95 -8.99
N LEU A 75 5.17 1.01 -8.68
CA LEU A 75 3.96 1.23 -7.90
C LEU A 75 4.31 1.32 -6.43
N LYS A 76 4.00 2.47 -5.84
CA LYS A 76 4.35 2.85 -4.46
C LYS A 76 3.10 2.97 -3.61
N VAL A 77 3.27 2.78 -2.30
CA VAL A 77 2.19 3.06 -1.33
C VAL A 77 1.62 4.45 -1.57
N GLY A 78 0.29 4.56 -1.52
CA GLY A 78 -0.43 5.79 -1.79
C GLY A 78 -0.82 5.98 -3.25
N ASP A 79 -0.14 5.37 -4.22
CA ASP A 79 -0.59 5.39 -5.62
C ASP A 79 -2.01 4.81 -5.75
N ILE A 80 -2.75 5.20 -6.78
CA ILE A 80 -4.13 4.79 -6.98
C ILE A 80 -4.24 3.72 -8.07
N GLY A 81 -5.28 2.88 -7.96
CA GLY A 81 -5.64 1.88 -8.96
C GLY A 81 -7.06 2.13 -9.42
N ILE A 82 -7.29 2.13 -10.73
CA ILE A 82 -8.60 2.31 -11.34
C ILE A 82 -8.99 1.05 -12.11
N LYS A 83 -10.26 0.67 -12.02
CA LYS A 83 -10.79 -0.56 -12.62
C LYS A 83 -10.99 -0.43 -14.14
N GLU A 84 -11.61 0.66 -14.59
CA GLU A 84 -11.95 0.88 -16.01
C GLU A 84 -11.11 2.00 -16.64
N SER A 85 -10.79 1.84 -17.93
CA SER A 85 -10.00 2.82 -18.70
C SER A 85 -10.67 4.18 -18.74
N GLY A 86 -9.89 5.25 -18.76
CA GLY A 86 -10.39 6.62 -18.85
C GLY A 86 -11.14 7.10 -17.60
N GLY A 87 -11.23 6.28 -16.55
CA GLY A 87 -12.03 6.61 -15.38
C GLY A 87 -13.54 6.56 -15.63
N VAL A 88 -14.00 5.98 -16.75
CA VAL A 88 -15.42 5.96 -17.16
C VAL A 88 -16.11 4.63 -16.86
N GLY A 89 -17.45 4.65 -16.83
CA GLY A 89 -18.28 3.45 -16.72
C GLY A 89 -19.10 3.37 -15.44
N LYS A 90 -20.30 2.81 -15.55
CA LYS A 90 -21.29 2.70 -14.46
C LYS A 90 -20.77 1.94 -13.23
N TYR A 91 -19.85 1.00 -13.44
CA TYR A 91 -19.26 0.15 -12.40
C TYR A 91 -17.75 0.36 -12.28
N ASN A 92 -17.30 1.58 -12.55
CA ASN A 92 -15.90 1.92 -12.32
C ASN A 92 -15.61 1.99 -10.81
N HIS A 93 -14.37 1.72 -10.45
CA HIS A 93 -13.94 1.62 -9.07
C HIS A 93 -12.50 2.11 -8.91
N ILE A 94 -12.18 2.65 -7.74
CA ILE A 94 -10.88 3.21 -7.43
C ILE A 94 -10.44 2.80 -6.01
N GLY A 95 -9.14 2.58 -5.85
CA GLY A 95 -8.52 2.22 -4.59
C GLY A 95 -7.12 2.82 -4.45
N ILE A 96 -6.56 2.71 -3.25
CA ILE A 96 -5.22 3.17 -2.90
C ILE A 96 -4.34 1.94 -2.69
N TYR A 97 -3.16 1.92 -3.29
CA TYR A 97 -2.20 0.85 -3.10
C TYR A 97 -1.61 0.90 -1.69
N ALA A 98 -1.67 -0.23 -1.00
CA ALA A 98 -1.22 -0.39 0.37
C ALA A 98 0.14 -1.12 0.48
N GLY A 99 0.78 -1.46 -0.64
CA GLY A 99 2.03 -2.24 -0.68
C GLY A 99 1.78 -3.73 -0.87
N SER A 100 2.79 -4.46 -1.35
CA SER A 100 2.79 -5.93 -1.42
C SER A 100 1.56 -6.55 -2.12
N GLY A 101 1.07 -5.90 -3.19
CA GLY A 101 -0.12 -6.33 -3.94
C GLY A 101 -1.45 -6.08 -3.22
N GLN A 102 -1.44 -5.40 -2.08
CA GLN A 102 -2.64 -5.05 -1.33
C GLN A 102 -3.20 -3.70 -1.76
N TRP A 103 -4.52 -3.59 -1.71
CA TRP A 103 -5.27 -2.39 -2.03
C TRP A 103 -6.24 -2.08 -0.90
N ILE A 104 -6.38 -0.80 -0.58
CA ILE A 104 -7.40 -0.30 0.35
C ILE A 104 -8.42 0.57 -0.41
N HIS A 105 -9.70 0.25 -0.24
CA HIS A 105 -10.77 0.90 -1.01
C HIS A 105 -12.12 0.81 -0.29
N CYS A 106 -12.99 1.79 -0.51
CA CYS A 106 -14.38 1.74 -0.08
C CYS A 106 -15.23 1.05 -1.16
N ASN A 107 -15.70 -0.16 -0.89
CA ASN A 107 -16.30 -1.06 -1.86
C ASN A 107 -17.80 -1.30 -1.57
N TYR A 108 -18.64 -1.22 -2.60
CA TYR A 108 -20.04 -1.60 -2.54
C TYR A 108 -20.26 -3.06 -2.09
N SER A 109 -19.54 -4.03 -2.68
CA SER A 109 -19.75 -5.46 -2.39
C SER A 109 -19.35 -5.87 -0.97
N ARG A 110 -18.47 -5.10 -0.32
CA ARG A 110 -18.07 -5.28 1.08
C ARG A 110 -18.77 -4.30 2.03
N ASN A 111 -19.64 -3.45 1.49
CA ASN A 111 -20.33 -2.37 2.20
C ASN A 111 -19.41 -1.48 3.05
N GLY A 112 -18.19 -1.17 2.60
CA GLY A 112 -17.27 -0.34 3.39
C GLY A 112 -15.81 -0.42 2.97
N VAL A 113 -14.95 0.13 3.84
CA VAL A 113 -13.50 0.17 3.62
C VAL A 113 -12.87 -1.20 3.88
N THR A 114 -12.24 -1.75 2.86
CA THR A 114 -11.59 -3.07 2.88
C THR A 114 -10.13 -2.95 2.46
N LEU A 115 -9.26 -3.73 3.11
CA LEU A 115 -7.86 -3.94 2.72
C LEU A 115 -7.70 -5.39 2.25
N GLU A 116 -7.48 -5.60 0.96
CA GLU A 116 -7.39 -6.95 0.38
C GLU A 116 -6.37 -7.03 -0.77
N LYS A 117 -5.93 -8.25 -1.10
CA LYS A 117 -5.23 -8.53 -2.36
C LYS A 117 -6.27 -8.74 -3.44
N THR A 118 -6.15 -8.03 -4.56
CA THR A 118 -7.11 -8.10 -5.66
C THR A 118 -6.48 -7.63 -6.97
N ASP A 119 -7.00 -8.12 -8.08
CA ASP A 119 -6.62 -7.81 -9.46
C ASP A 119 -7.64 -6.92 -10.19
N ILE A 120 -8.67 -6.43 -9.48
CA ILE A 120 -9.71 -5.58 -10.08
C ILE A 120 -9.18 -4.22 -10.57
N PHE A 121 -8.04 -3.76 -10.03
CA PHE A 121 -7.40 -2.52 -10.41
C PHE A 121 -6.41 -2.80 -11.55
N LYS A 122 -6.73 -2.27 -12.73
CA LYS A 122 -5.99 -2.54 -13.97
C LYS A 122 -5.12 -1.37 -14.41
N TYR A 123 -5.50 -0.16 -13.99
CA TYR A 123 -4.84 1.08 -14.38
C TYR A 123 -4.24 1.74 -13.15
N TYR A 124 -2.94 1.60 -12.99
CA TYR A 124 -2.19 2.17 -11.86
C TYR A 124 -1.80 3.60 -12.18
N ARG A 125 -2.02 4.50 -11.24
CA ARG A 125 -1.82 5.94 -11.47
C ARG A 125 -1.28 6.65 -10.24
N ARG A 126 -0.67 7.81 -10.46
CA ARG A 126 -0.16 8.70 -9.42
C ARG A 126 -0.62 10.12 -9.70
N PHE A 127 -1.09 10.83 -8.67
CA PHE A 127 -1.57 12.19 -8.83
C PHE A 127 -0.44 13.17 -9.17
N ASN A 128 -0.66 14.00 -10.18
CA ASN A 128 0.37 14.92 -10.70
C ASN A 128 0.72 16.03 -9.72
N ASN A 129 -0.21 16.40 -8.84
CA ASN A 129 -0.11 17.53 -7.92
C ASN A 129 0.23 17.11 -6.48
N VAL A 130 0.63 15.85 -6.26
CA VAL A 130 0.99 15.32 -4.95
C VAL A 130 2.49 15.07 -4.91
N VAL A 131 3.19 15.81 -4.05
CA VAL A 131 4.61 15.64 -3.81
C VAL A 131 4.81 15.17 -2.39
N PHE A 132 5.34 13.95 -2.23
CA PHE A 132 5.61 13.39 -0.93
C PHE A 132 7.01 13.78 -0.43
N GLU A 133 7.15 13.98 0.88
CA GLU A 133 8.43 14.37 1.48
C GLU A 133 9.43 13.21 1.54
N ASP A 134 8.93 11.98 1.69
CA ASP A 134 9.71 10.73 1.60
C ASP A 134 10.24 10.46 0.18
N ASP A 135 9.56 10.97 -0.86
CA ASP A 135 10.07 10.94 -2.23
C ASP A 135 11.24 11.92 -2.46
N LYS A 136 11.45 12.94 -1.60
CA LYS A 136 12.56 13.92 -1.73
C LYS A 136 13.86 13.47 -1.08
N GLN A 137 13.80 12.66 -0.02
CA GLN A 137 14.99 12.11 0.63
C GLN A 137 15.78 11.14 -0.28
N SER A 138 15.14 10.60 -1.33
CA SER A 138 15.82 9.82 -2.37
C SER A 138 16.60 10.67 -3.39
N LYS A 139 16.36 11.99 -3.47
CA LYS A 139 16.95 12.87 -4.51
C LYS A 139 18.17 13.69 -4.07
N SER A 140 18.51 13.79 -2.79
CA SER A 140 19.64 14.59 -2.31
C SER A 140 21.01 13.85 -2.30
N ASN A 141 21.06 12.62 -2.80
CA ASN A 141 22.30 11.84 -2.96
C ASN A 141 22.61 11.50 -4.43
N SER A 142 22.31 12.41 -5.37
CA SER A 142 22.59 12.21 -6.80
C SER A 142 24.06 12.48 -7.14
N ASN A 143 24.95 11.64 -6.62
CA ASN A 143 26.26 11.32 -7.20
C ASN A 143 26.76 9.98 -6.64
N LYS A 144 26.00 8.91 -6.84
CA LYS A 144 26.52 7.55 -6.89
C LYS A 144 25.57 6.65 -7.69
N LYS A 145 26.19 5.79 -8.49
CA LYS A 145 25.59 4.80 -9.40
C LYS A 145 24.54 3.92 -8.71
N LYS A 146 23.59 3.43 -9.53
CA LYS A 146 22.74 2.23 -9.38
C LYS A 146 23.07 1.36 -8.16
N GLU A 147 22.10 1.19 -7.25
CA GLU A 147 21.90 0.05 -6.33
C GLU A 147 20.62 0.37 -5.54
N ASP A 148 19.47 -0.19 -5.91
CA ASP A 148 18.89 -1.46 -5.42
C ASP A 148 17.95 -1.19 -4.23
N ASP A 149 16.70 -0.81 -4.54
CA ASP A 149 15.60 -0.85 -3.58
C ASP A 149 15.45 -2.31 -3.10
N GLU A 150 15.63 -2.53 -1.80
CA GLU A 150 15.55 -3.85 -1.15
C GLU A 150 14.16 -4.49 -1.34
N MET A 151 14.01 -5.25 -2.42
CA MET A 151 12.81 -6.03 -2.71
C MET A 151 12.88 -7.35 -1.94
N ILE A 152 11.85 -7.63 -1.12
CA ILE A 152 11.61 -8.97 -0.59
C ILE A 152 11.18 -9.87 -1.77
N GLN A 153 12.04 -10.81 -2.12
CA GLN A 153 11.86 -11.81 -3.18
C GLN A 153 11.77 -13.20 -2.58
N GLN A 154 10.83 -14.04 -3.02
CA GLN A 154 10.83 -15.45 -2.68
C GLN A 154 11.82 -16.22 -3.56
N LYS A 155 12.76 -16.93 -2.95
CA LYS A 155 13.72 -17.81 -3.63
C LYS A 155 13.69 -19.21 -3.04
N GLU A 156 13.94 -20.21 -3.88
CA GLU A 156 14.03 -21.62 -3.48
C GLU A 156 15.43 -21.90 -2.88
N PHE A 157 15.46 -22.53 -1.71
CA PHE A 157 16.66 -22.99 -1.01
C PHE A 157 16.57 -24.47 -0.71
N ILE A 158 17.72 -25.13 -0.61
CA ILE A 158 17.81 -26.49 -0.08
C ILE A 158 18.26 -26.40 1.37
N VAL A 159 17.42 -26.87 2.28
CA VAL A 159 17.69 -26.93 3.71
C VAL A 159 17.41 -28.35 4.17
N ASN A 160 18.39 -28.99 4.83
CA ASN A 160 18.28 -30.38 5.29
C ASN A 160 17.78 -31.34 4.18
N ASN A 161 18.35 -31.21 2.97
CA ASN A 161 17.98 -31.94 1.75
C ASN A 161 16.53 -31.76 1.28
N LYS A 162 15.83 -30.71 1.73
CA LYS A 162 14.48 -30.35 1.27
C LYS A 162 14.47 -28.99 0.61
N LYS A 163 13.75 -28.87 -0.50
CA LYS A 163 13.49 -27.60 -1.17
C LYS A 163 12.45 -26.80 -0.39
N ILE A 164 12.76 -25.55 -0.08
CA ILE A 164 11.88 -24.63 0.65
C ILE A 164 11.95 -23.24 0.03
N ASN A 165 10.83 -22.50 0.02
CA ASN A 165 10.81 -21.11 -0.43
C ASN A 165 11.00 -20.18 0.76
N LEU A 166 11.99 -19.30 0.67
CA LEU A 166 12.31 -18.32 1.72
C LEU A 166 12.19 -16.91 1.16
N ASP A 167 11.68 -16.01 2.00
CA ASP A 167 11.67 -14.58 1.73
C ASP A 167 13.10 -14.04 1.89
N THR A 168 13.61 -13.43 0.81
CA THR A 168 14.98 -12.93 0.72
C THR A 168 15.03 -11.48 0.31
N ILE A 169 16.01 -10.76 0.84
CA ILE A 169 16.37 -9.43 0.36
C ILE A 169 17.76 -9.54 -0.23
N PHE A 170 17.93 -9.09 -1.47
CA PHE A 170 19.25 -8.96 -2.08
C PHE A 170 19.75 -7.55 -1.85
N LYS A 171 20.86 -7.41 -1.13
CA LYS A 171 21.49 -6.13 -0.80
C LYS A 171 22.98 -6.34 -0.63
N ASP A 172 23.81 -5.36 -1.02
CA ASP A 172 25.27 -5.41 -0.85
C ASP A 172 25.91 -6.69 -1.44
N ASN A 173 25.37 -7.19 -2.57
CA ASN A 173 25.75 -8.46 -3.20
C ASN A 173 25.62 -9.71 -2.28
N LYS A 174 24.73 -9.64 -1.27
CA LYS A 174 24.41 -10.71 -0.32
C LYS A 174 22.91 -10.99 -0.32
N ASN A 175 22.53 -12.25 -0.06
CA ASN A 175 21.13 -12.62 0.18
C ASN A 175 20.88 -12.65 1.69
N TYR A 176 20.00 -11.78 2.17
CA TYR A 176 19.50 -11.77 3.54
C TYR A 176 18.21 -12.57 3.58
N VAL A 177 18.05 -13.43 4.58
CA VAL A 177 16.85 -14.27 4.76
C VAL A 177 16.19 -13.91 6.07
N SER A 178 14.86 -13.87 6.11
CA SER A 178 14.15 -13.57 7.35
C SER A 178 14.38 -14.66 8.41
N LEU A 179 14.65 -14.26 9.65
CA LEU A 179 14.79 -15.18 10.79
C LEU A 179 13.54 -16.03 11.02
N GLN A 180 12.36 -15.47 10.74
CA GLN A 180 11.09 -16.17 10.82
C GLN A 180 11.02 -17.30 9.79
N SER A 181 11.41 -17.03 8.54
CA SER A 181 11.43 -18.05 7.48
C SER A 181 12.41 -19.18 7.80
N LEU A 182 13.55 -18.89 8.43
CA LEU A 182 14.50 -19.92 8.88
C LEU A 182 13.98 -20.76 10.06
N LYS A 183 13.21 -20.14 10.96
CA LYS A 183 12.50 -20.85 12.04
C LYS A 183 11.41 -21.76 11.47
N ASP A 184 10.59 -21.26 10.55
CA ASP A 184 9.51 -22.02 9.91
C ASP A 184 10.05 -23.18 9.07
N ALA A 185 11.22 -22.97 8.46
CA ALA A 185 12.02 -23.99 7.78
C ALA A 185 12.71 -24.99 8.72
N ASN A 186 12.56 -24.82 10.04
CA ASN A 186 13.12 -25.69 11.07
C ASN A 186 14.67 -25.76 11.04
N VAL A 187 15.33 -24.71 10.54
CA VAL A 187 16.81 -24.61 10.44
C VAL A 187 17.42 -24.25 11.79
N LEU A 188 16.73 -23.39 12.52
CA LEU A 188 17.14 -22.84 13.81
C LEU A 188 15.91 -22.69 14.71
N ASN A 189 16.13 -22.59 16.01
CA ASN A 189 15.09 -22.08 16.90
C ASN A 189 15.32 -20.59 17.10
N ALA A 190 14.26 -19.80 16.93
CA ALA A 190 14.26 -18.38 17.25
C ALA A 190 13.04 -18.03 18.11
N SER A 191 13.26 -17.22 19.14
CA SER A 191 12.22 -16.61 19.96
C SER A 191 12.56 -15.14 20.21
N TYR A 192 11.57 -14.36 20.68
CA TYR A 192 11.77 -12.96 21.02
C TYR A 192 11.54 -12.76 22.51
N ASP A 193 12.57 -12.32 23.22
CA ASP A 193 12.47 -11.89 24.60
C ASP A 193 11.84 -10.48 24.61
N LYS A 194 10.57 -10.40 24.99
CA LYS A 194 9.79 -9.15 25.00
C LYS A 194 10.29 -8.15 26.04
N GLU A 195 10.89 -8.62 27.12
CA GLU A 195 11.36 -7.77 28.22
C GLU A 195 12.69 -7.11 27.85
N LYS A 196 13.62 -7.91 27.33
CA LYS A 196 14.94 -7.41 26.91
C LYS A 196 14.95 -6.82 25.49
N LYS A 197 13.86 -6.99 24.74
CA LYS A 197 13.71 -6.58 23.34
C LYS A 197 14.78 -7.18 22.41
N ILE A 198 15.23 -8.40 22.72
CA ILE A 198 16.26 -9.12 21.95
C ILE A 198 15.70 -10.40 21.33
N ALA A 199 16.22 -10.77 20.15
CA ALA A 199 15.99 -12.09 19.58
C ALA A 199 16.92 -13.11 20.25
N VAL A 200 16.37 -14.24 20.67
CA VAL A 200 17.12 -15.39 21.20
C VAL A 200 17.15 -16.45 20.11
N ILE A 201 18.36 -16.85 19.69
CA ILE A 201 18.59 -17.78 18.58
C ILE A 201 19.45 -18.92 19.08
N THR A 202 19.02 -20.15 18.82
CA THR A 202 19.85 -21.36 19.05
C THR A 202 19.90 -22.19 17.77
N SER A 203 21.09 -22.66 17.41
CA SER A 203 21.25 -23.65 16.34
C SER A 203 20.53 -24.95 16.71
N LYS A 204 19.95 -25.61 15.70
CA LYS A 204 19.51 -26.99 15.81
C LYS A 204 20.62 -27.94 15.42
#